data_AF-A0A7S1CFE0-F1
#
_entry.id   AF-A0A7S1CFE0-F1
#
_cell.length_a   1.000
_cell.length_b   1.000
_cell.length_c   1.000
_cell.angle_alpha   90.00
_cell.angle_beta   90.00
_cell.angle_gamma   90.00
#
_symmetry.space_group_name_H-M   'P 1'
#
loop_
_entity.id
_entity.type
_entity.pdbx_description
1 polymer ?
#
loop_
_entity_poly.entity_id
_entity_poly.type
_entity_poly.pdbx_seq_one_letter_code
_entity_poly.pdbx_strand_id
1 'polypeptide(L)'
;MGQAASPGISKVLGDAAVELNVLQTLSGSTAVGPDAAPWSALRGLAHALPLLPPEEVLVTTRNFCDRMVRNNLTTGNLGGLLRQVSMGLAAVRSHDAAEGSIRAAANAVWLARLFLKHIIDTLPSRAVAAHIAARPAAPAGAPARPEWEHGPSLPQFLASLTRFVADVDASPSLHDLHLEVLNLLIVLLSTQLLAPSLPDPSTSLTYDPADPPQDLFLHHLMLAPLSAGAASAADGAAAAGSAAGAVGGGGG
;
A
#
# COMPACT_ATOMS: atom_id res chain seq x y z
N MET A 1 8.78 42.05 -14.33
CA MET A 1 8.43 40.73 -13.76
C MET A 1 9.37 39.71 -14.36
N GLY A 2 10.44 39.37 -13.64
CA GLY A 2 11.41 38.37 -14.08
C GLY A 2 10.87 36.97 -13.76
N GLN A 3 10.63 36.18 -14.81
CA GLN A 3 10.30 34.76 -14.67
C GLN A 3 11.59 34.05 -14.22
N ALA A 4 11.66 33.71 -12.94
CA ALA A 4 12.78 32.92 -12.42
C ALA A 4 12.70 31.53 -13.08
N ALA A 5 13.75 31.17 -13.83
CA ALA A 5 13.87 29.86 -14.43
C ALA A 5 13.88 28.79 -13.33
N SER A 6 12.88 27.91 -13.33
CA SER A 6 12.88 26.72 -12.47
C SER A 6 14.15 25.91 -12.76
N PRO A 7 14.96 25.58 -11.74
CA PRO A 7 16.13 24.75 -11.95
C PRO A 7 15.69 23.37 -12.46
N GLY A 8 16.24 22.95 -13.60
CA GLY A 8 15.97 21.61 -14.15
C GLY A 8 16.44 20.51 -13.21
N ILE A 9 15.85 19.31 -13.32
CA ILE A 9 16.12 18.19 -12.41
C ILE A 9 17.61 17.83 -12.34
N SER A 10 18.44 18.06 -13.35
CA SER A 10 19.89 17.81 -13.23
C SER A 10 20.58 18.69 -12.17
N LYS A 11 20.03 19.89 -11.90
CA LYS A 11 20.52 20.86 -10.90
C LYS A 11 19.85 20.70 -9.54
N VAL A 12 18.58 20.29 -9.50
CA VAL A 12 17.86 19.90 -8.26
C VAL A 12 18.36 18.52 -7.78
N LEU A 13 18.65 17.61 -8.71
CA LEU A 13 19.17 16.28 -8.42
C LEU A 13 20.68 16.23 -8.18
N GLY A 14 21.41 17.31 -8.43
CA GLY A 14 22.82 17.45 -8.03
C GLY A 14 23.01 17.35 -6.51
N ASP A 15 22.02 17.82 -5.74
CA ASP A 15 21.91 17.63 -4.29
C ASP A 15 21.11 16.35 -3.92
N ALA A 16 20.56 15.62 -4.90
CA ALA A 16 19.66 14.48 -4.72
C ALA A 16 20.32 13.10 -4.80
N ALA A 17 21.62 13.03 -4.53
CA ALA A 17 22.25 11.74 -4.25
C ALA A 17 21.49 10.97 -3.16
N VAL A 18 20.92 11.67 -2.18
CA VAL A 18 20.08 11.10 -1.11
C VAL A 18 18.73 10.60 -1.64
N GLU A 19 18.03 11.36 -2.49
CA GLU A 19 16.71 10.97 -3.03
C GLU A 19 16.82 9.76 -3.98
N LEU A 20 17.83 9.78 -4.85
CA LEU A 20 18.17 8.64 -5.72
C LEU A 20 18.57 7.42 -4.90
N ASN A 21 19.27 7.59 -3.77
CA ASN A 21 19.63 6.50 -2.88
C ASN A 21 18.41 5.90 -2.17
N VAL A 22 17.43 6.71 -1.76
CA VAL A 22 16.16 6.22 -1.21
C VAL A 22 15.44 5.36 -2.26
N LEU A 23 15.27 5.86 -3.50
CA LEU A 23 14.66 5.11 -4.59
C LEU A 23 15.42 3.82 -4.92
N GLN A 24 16.75 3.88 -4.95
CA GLN A 24 17.62 2.74 -5.22
C GLN A 24 17.51 1.66 -4.15
N THR A 25 17.37 2.07 -2.88
CA THR A 25 17.24 1.15 -1.74
C THR A 25 15.85 0.54 -1.69
N LEU A 26 14.79 1.33 -1.86
CA LEU A 26 13.41 0.84 -1.87
C LEU A 26 13.13 -0.13 -3.03
N SER A 27 13.70 0.14 -4.21
CA SER A 27 13.64 -0.77 -5.37
C SER A 27 14.77 -1.81 -5.39
N GLY A 28 15.54 -1.93 -4.30
CA GLY A 28 16.62 -2.91 -4.13
C GLY A 28 16.14 -4.35 -4.08
N SER A 29 17.09 -5.28 -4.12
CA SER A 29 16.86 -6.71 -3.90
C SER A 29 16.85 -7.11 -2.42
N THR A 30 17.05 -6.14 -1.52
CA THR A 30 17.07 -6.34 -0.07
C THR A 30 15.81 -5.77 0.57
N ALA A 31 15.23 -6.53 1.50
CA ALA A 31 14.12 -6.05 2.32
C ALA A 31 14.57 -4.91 3.23
N VAL A 32 13.78 -3.83 3.28
CA VAL A 32 14.03 -2.67 4.12
C VAL A 32 13.24 -2.82 5.43
N GLY A 33 13.94 -2.93 6.56
CA GLY A 33 13.33 -3.04 7.88
C GLY A 33 12.56 -1.78 8.30
N PRO A 34 11.61 -1.86 9.26
CA PRO A 34 10.73 -0.74 9.62
C PRO A 34 11.46 0.52 10.14
N ASP A 35 12.57 0.33 10.83
CA ASP A 35 13.38 1.42 11.42
C ASP A 35 14.65 1.73 10.61
N ALA A 36 14.72 1.23 9.37
CA ALA A 36 15.91 1.36 8.56
C ALA A 36 16.14 2.82 8.09
N ALA A 37 17.42 3.14 7.87
CA ALA A 37 17.89 4.44 7.40
C ALA A 37 17.16 5.01 6.17
N PRO A 38 16.70 4.21 5.18
CA PRO A 38 15.96 4.73 4.03
C PRO A 38 14.65 5.43 4.40
N TRP A 39 13.95 4.97 5.45
CA TRP A 39 12.72 5.61 5.90
C TRP A 39 12.99 6.94 6.59
N SER A 40 14.04 7.02 7.40
CA SER A 40 14.47 8.32 7.96
C SER A 40 14.95 9.27 6.88
N ALA A 41 15.66 8.78 5.85
CA ALA A 41 16.11 9.59 4.72
C ALA A 41 14.92 10.12 3.91
N LEU A 42 13.90 9.29 3.67
CA LEU A 42 12.65 9.71 3.03
C LEU A 42 11.95 10.84 3.81
N ARG A 43 11.91 10.74 5.14
CA ARG A 43 11.34 11.78 6.00
C ARG A 43 12.19 13.06 6.05
N GLY A 44 13.50 12.93 5.87
CA GLY A 44 14.46 14.02 5.91
C GLY A 44 14.65 14.76 4.57
N LEU A 45 13.88 14.42 3.54
CA LEU A 45 14.00 15.09 2.25
C LEU A 45 13.62 16.57 2.36
N ALA A 46 14.55 17.43 1.93
CA ALA A 46 14.37 18.88 1.99
C ALA A 46 13.25 19.35 1.04
N HIS A 47 13.10 18.68 -0.11
CA HIS A 47 12.19 19.08 -1.18
C HIS A 47 10.91 18.23 -1.19
N ALA A 48 9.81 18.85 -1.60
CA ALA A 48 8.56 18.15 -1.87
C ALA A 48 8.65 17.50 -3.26
N LEU A 49 8.73 16.17 -3.31
CA LEU A 49 8.74 15.37 -4.53
C LEU A 49 7.53 15.63 -5.47
N PRO A 50 6.32 15.93 -4.96
CA PRO A 50 5.17 16.30 -5.80
C PRO A 50 5.39 17.48 -6.75
N LEU A 51 6.33 18.38 -6.42
CA LEU A 51 6.59 19.59 -7.20
C LEU A 51 7.58 19.37 -8.36
N LEU A 52 8.07 18.14 -8.54
CA LEU A 52 9.01 17.81 -9.60
C LEU A 52 8.30 17.77 -10.99
N PRO A 53 8.98 18.23 -12.07
CA PRO A 53 8.44 18.19 -13.43
C PRO A 53 8.08 16.76 -13.88
N PRO A 54 6.84 16.50 -14.37
CA PRO A 54 6.39 15.15 -14.70
C PRO A 54 7.24 14.43 -15.74
N GLU A 55 7.68 15.16 -16.78
CA GLU A 55 8.49 14.65 -17.89
C GLU A 55 9.82 14.04 -17.40
N GLU A 56 10.50 14.77 -16.51
CA GLU A 56 11.82 14.41 -16.00
C GLU A 56 11.74 13.32 -14.93
N VAL A 57 10.67 13.31 -14.13
CA VAL A 57 10.38 12.24 -13.17
C VAL A 57 10.25 10.91 -13.90
N LEU A 58 9.42 10.83 -14.95
CA LEU A 58 9.13 9.57 -15.63
C LEU A 58 10.39 8.90 -16.20
N VAL A 59 11.28 9.67 -16.82
CA VAL A 59 12.53 9.16 -17.38
C VAL A 59 13.46 8.65 -16.27
N THR A 60 13.56 9.41 -15.18
CA THR A 60 14.49 9.11 -14.07
C THR A 60 13.99 7.92 -13.24
N THR A 61 12.67 7.82 -13.03
CA THR A 61 12.10 6.85 -12.10
C THR A 61 11.74 5.51 -12.72
N ARG A 62 11.64 5.43 -14.06
CA ARG A 62 11.25 4.18 -14.76
C ARG A 62 12.08 2.97 -14.31
N ASN A 63 13.41 3.11 -14.28
CA ASN A 63 14.30 2.03 -13.85
C ASN A 63 14.02 1.55 -12.40
N PHE A 64 13.67 2.48 -11.50
CA PHE A 64 13.34 2.13 -10.12
C PHE A 64 11.97 1.45 -10.02
N CYS A 65 11.00 1.87 -10.84
CA CYS A 65 9.71 1.20 -10.93
C CYS A 65 9.85 -0.24 -11.45
N ASP A 66 10.61 -0.45 -12.53
CA ASP A 66 10.86 -1.79 -13.09
C ASP A 66 11.59 -2.70 -12.08
N ARG A 67 12.50 -2.13 -11.29
CA ARG A 67 13.18 -2.84 -10.20
C ARG A 67 12.25 -3.15 -9.03
N MET A 68 11.37 -2.22 -8.66
CA MET A 68 10.35 -2.44 -7.64
C MET A 68 9.45 -3.60 -8.05
N VAL A 69 8.98 -3.65 -9.30
CA VAL A 69 8.21 -4.79 -9.81
C VAL A 69 8.99 -6.09 -9.65
N ARG A 70 10.24 -6.16 -10.12
CA ARG A 70 11.03 -7.41 -10.06
C ARG A 70 11.32 -7.89 -8.64
N ASN A 71 11.58 -6.98 -7.71
CA ASN A 71 12.09 -7.34 -6.39
C ASN A 71 11.01 -7.37 -5.30
N ASN A 72 9.89 -6.67 -5.46
CA ASN A 72 8.94 -6.48 -4.36
C ASN A 72 8.30 -7.78 -3.87
N LEU A 73 8.10 -8.78 -4.73
CA LEU A 73 7.55 -10.08 -4.32
C LEU A 73 8.42 -10.82 -3.29
N THR A 74 9.73 -10.54 -3.27
CA THR A 74 10.66 -11.14 -2.30
C THR A 74 11.01 -10.19 -1.16
N THR A 75 11.08 -8.88 -1.42
CA THR A 75 11.50 -7.88 -0.44
C THR A 75 10.36 -7.32 0.40
N GLY A 76 9.14 -7.25 -0.13
CA GLY A 76 7.99 -6.62 0.52
C GLY A 76 8.13 -5.09 0.74
N ASN A 77 9.06 -4.44 0.04
CA ASN A 77 9.38 -3.02 0.27
C ASN A 77 8.20 -2.08 -0.03
N LEU A 78 7.33 -2.43 -0.99
CA LEU A 78 6.10 -1.68 -1.25
C LEU A 78 5.21 -1.67 0.00
N GLY A 79 5.01 -2.82 0.64
CA GLY A 79 4.23 -2.90 1.88
C GLY A 79 4.82 -2.03 3.00
N GLY A 80 6.16 -1.98 3.10
CA GLY A 80 6.85 -1.06 4.01
C GLY A 80 6.54 0.41 3.71
N LEU A 81 6.56 0.80 2.43
CA LEU A 81 6.23 2.15 1.99
C LEU A 81 4.77 2.52 2.29
N LEU A 82 3.82 1.61 2.02
CA LEU A 82 2.40 1.83 2.34
C LEU A 82 2.19 2.04 3.85
N ARG A 83 2.96 1.34 4.69
CA ARG A 83 2.94 1.56 6.14
C ARG A 83 3.43 2.96 6.51
N GLN A 84 4.54 3.41 5.93
CA GLN A 84 5.05 4.77 6.18
C GLN A 84 4.02 5.83 5.78
N VAL A 85 3.29 5.62 4.68
CA VAL A 85 2.17 6.49 4.30
C VAL A 85 1.08 6.49 5.38
N SER A 86 0.57 5.32 5.79
CA SER A 86 -0.47 5.25 6.84
C SER A 86 -0.03 5.93 8.14
N MET A 87 1.21 5.72 8.57
CA MET A 87 1.76 6.35 9.77
C MET A 87 1.89 7.87 9.61
N GLY A 88 2.39 8.33 8.46
CA GLY A 88 2.53 9.76 8.17
C GLY A 88 1.19 10.48 8.18
N LEU A 89 0.17 9.91 7.53
CA LEU A 89 -1.18 10.48 7.52
C LEU A 89 -1.81 10.48 8.92
N ALA A 90 -1.60 9.43 9.72
CA ALA A 90 -2.08 9.39 11.10
C ALA A 90 -1.41 10.48 11.97
N ALA A 91 -0.11 10.73 11.79
CA ALA A 91 0.62 11.78 12.50
C ALA A 91 0.16 13.20 12.10
N VAL A 92 -0.14 13.42 10.82
CA VAL A 92 -0.71 14.71 10.36
C VAL A 92 -2.11 14.94 10.95
N ARG A 93 -2.92 13.88 11.04
CA ARG A 93 -4.27 13.93 11.63
C ARG A 93 -4.31 14.28 13.11
N SER A 94 -3.24 14.03 13.88
CA SER A 94 -3.19 14.41 15.30
C SER A 94 -3.04 15.91 15.57
N HIS A 95 -3.19 16.78 14.55
CA HIS A 95 -3.28 18.25 14.64
C HIS A 95 -2.06 19.02 15.18
N ASP A 96 -0.91 18.38 15.36
CA ASP A 96 0.35 19.03 15.78
C ASP A 96 1.53 18.70 14.85
N ALA A 97 1.23 18.47 13.57
CA ALA A 97 2.26 18.09 12.62
C ALA A 97 3.06 19.30 12.13
N ALA A 98 4.34 19.34 12.51
CA ALA A 98 5.31 20.26 11.95
C ALA A 98 5.35 20.15 10.41
N GLU A 99 5.72 21.25 9.72
CA GLU A 99 5.84 21.28 8.25
C GLU A 99 6.70 20.15 7.69
N GLY A 100 7.77 19.76 8.41
CA GLY A 100 8.60 18.62 8.03
C GLY A 100 7.83 17.29 8.00
N SER A 101 6.91 17.07 8.94
CA SER A 101 6.07 15.86 8.97
C SER A 101 5.04 15.84 7.84
N ILE A 102 4.44 17.00 7.53
CA ILE A 102 3.52 17.14 6.39
C ILE A 102 4.25 16.82 5.08
N ARG A 103 5.44 17.40 4.88
CA ARG A 103 6.28 17.15 3.71
C ARG A 103 6.72 15.70 3.60
N ALA A 104 7.14 15.10 4.71
CA ALA A 104 7.52 13.69 4.76
C ALA A 104 6.35 12.78 4.37
N ALA A 105 5.13 13.06 4.86
CA ALA A 105 3.93 12.34 4.47
C ALA A 105 3.64 12.51 2.97
N ALA A 106 3.73 13.74 2.44
CA ALA A 106 3.50 14.02 1.03
C ALA A 106 4.49 13.26 0.12
N ASN A 107 5.77 13.25 0.49
CA ASN A 107 6.82 12.51 -0.23
C ASN A 107 6.56 11.00 -0.21
N ALA A 108 6.14 10.44 0.92
CA ALA A 108 5.79 9.03 1.01
C ALA A 108 4.57 8.68 0.15
N VAL A 109 3.52 9.52 0.17
CA VAL A 109 2.31 9.34 -0.65
C VAL A 109 2.65 9.39 -2.13
N TRP A 110 3.48 10.37 -2.52
CA TRP A 110 3.94 10.52 -3.90
C TRP A 110 4.71 9.29 -4.39
N LEU A 111 5.63 8.76 -3.58
CA LEU A 111 6.37 7.53 -3.92
C LEU A 111 5.43 6.32 -4.02
N ALA A 112 4.49 6.19 -3.09
CA ALA A 112 3.50 5.12 -3.13
C ALA A 112 2.69 5.20 -4.42
N ARG A 113 2.23 6.39 -4.80
CA ARG A 113 1.51 6.65 -6.05
C ARG A 113 2.35 6.29 -7.27
N LEU A 114 3.62 6.71 -7.30
CA LEU A 114 4.54 6.42 -8.39
C LEU A 114 4.67 4.91 -8.64
N PHE A 115 4.97 4.14 -7.59
CA PHE A 115 5.14 2.69 -7.71
C PHE A 115 3.82 1.97 -8.00
N LEU A 116 2.75 2.32 -7.29
CA LEU A 116 1.44 1.68 -7.47
C LEU A 116 0.88 1.95 -8.86
N LYS A 117 0.99 3.18 -9.37
CA LYS A 117 0.58 3.51 -10.73
C LYS A 117 1.30 2.63 -11.74
N HIS A 118 2.63 2.53 -11.64
CA HIS A 118 3.40 1.71 -12.56
C HIS A 118 3.04 0.22 -12.45
N ILE A 119 2.87 -0.33 -11.24
CA ILE A 119 2.46 -1.71 -11.03
C ILE A 119 1.09 -1.99 -11.65
N ILE A 120 0.13 -1.09 -11.44
CA ILE A 120 -1.24 -1.22 -11.99
C ILE A 120 -1.22 -1.13 -13.52
N ASP A 121 -0.43 -0.22 -14.09
CA ASP A 121 -0.35 -0.04 -15.54
C ASP A 121 0.37 -1.20 -16.27
N THR A 122 1.24 -1.93 -15.58
CA THR A 122 2.14 -2.93 -16.20
C THR A 122 1.77 -4.38 -15.90
N LEU A 123 1.06 -4.65 -14.82
CA LEU A 123 0.76 -6.01 -14.37
C LEU A 123 -0.73 -6.32 -14.43
N PRO A 124 -1.12 -7.60 -14.66
CA PRO A 124 -2.51 -8.01 -14.54
C PRO A 124 -2.98 -7.93 -13.08
N SER A 125 -4.28 -7.75 -12.85
CA SER A 125 -4.88 -7.52 -11.52
C SER A 125 -4.45 -8.54 -10.46
N ARG A 126 -4.38 -9.83 -10.79
CA ARG A 126 -3.92 -10.88 -9.87
C ARG A 126 -2.48 -10.67 -9.38
N ALA A 127 -1.60 -10.17 -10.25
CA ALA A 127 -0.22 -9.88 -9.90
C ALA A 127 -0.13 -8.59 -9.06
N VAL A 128 -0.97 -7.59 -9.33
CA VAL A 128 -1.06 -6.39 -8.48
C VAL A 128 -1.39 -6.77 -7.03
N ALA A 129 -2.36 -7.67 -6.81
CA ALA A 129 -2.71 -8.16 -5.47
C ALA A 129 -1.51 -8.79 -4.77
N ALA A 130 -0.78 -9.66 -5.48
CA ALA A 130 0.42 -10.32 -4.96
C ALA A 130 1.49 -9.30 -4.55
N HIS A 131 1.68 -8.22 -5.30
CA HIS A 131 2.65 -7.18 -4.94
C HIS A 131 2.24 -6.37 -3.72
N ILE A 132 0.96 -6.04 -3.56
CA ILE A 132 0.47 -5.31 -2.37
C ILE A 132 0.54 -6.20 -1.12
N ALA A 133 0.22 -7.49 -1.28
CA ALA A 133 0.28 -8.48 -0.22
C ALA A 133 1.71 -8.98 0.08
N ALA A 134 2.68 -8.70 -0.81
CA ALA A 134 4.05 -9.19 -0.70
C ALA A 134 4.67 -8.87 0.65
N ARG A 135 5.37 -9.86 1.20
CA ARG A 135 6.06 -9.79 2.49
C ARG A 135 7.53 -10.14 2.30
N PRO A 136 8.45 -9.58 3.11
CA PRO A 136 9.82 -10.02 3.13
C PRO A 136 9.90 -11.53 3.38
N ALA A 137 10.70 -12.26 2.59
CA ALA A 137 10.95 -13.66 2.88
C ALA A 137 11.54 -13.82 4.29
N ALA A 138 10.87 -14.59 5.15
CA ALA A 138 11.40 -14.90 6.46
C ALA A 138 12.67 -15.78 6.31
N PRO A 139 13.74 -15.49 7.06
CA PRO A 139 14.85 -16.44 7.15
C PRO A 139 14.34 -17.78 7.68
N ALA A 140 14.79 -18.90 7.11
CA ALA A 140 14.39 -20.22 7.55
C ALA A 140 14.65 -20.39 9.06
N GLY A 141 13.60 -20.69 9.83
CA GLY A 141 13.67 -20.86 11.29
C GLY A 141 13.53 -19.60 12.14
N ALA A 142 13.27 -18.42 11.54
CA ALA A 142 12.96 -17.22 12.30
C ALA A 142 11.53 -17.26 12.86
N PRO A 143 11.30 -16.75 14.10
CA PRO A 143 9.96 -16.65 14.66
C PRO A 143 9.08 -15.75 13.76
N ALA A 144 7.77 -16.04 13.75
CA ALA A 144 6.78 -15.21 13.07
C ALA A 144 6.94 -13.76 13.54
N ARG A 145 7.23 -12.87 12.60
CA ARG A 145 7.35 -11.44 12.88
C ARG A 145 5.96 -10.91 13.25
N PRO A 146 5.86 -9.93 14.14
CA PRO A 146 4.57 -9.37 14.54
C PRO A 146 3.87 -8.64 13.38
N GLU A 147 2.55 -8.50 13.44
CA GLU A 147 1.73 -7.91 12.36
C GLU A 147 2.17 -6.49 11.95
N TRP A 148 2.68 -5.70 12.90
CA TRP A 148 3.21 -4.36 12.64
C TRP A 148 4.51 -4.34 11.83
N GLU A 149 5.20 -5.47 11.69
CA GLU A 149 6.31 -5.64 10.75
C GLU A 149 5.84 -5.83 9.30
N HIS A 150 4.53 -5.98 9.07
CA HIS A 150 3.91 -6.18 7.77
C HIS A 150 3.25 -4.88 7.25
N GLY A 151 3.26 -4.68 5.93
CA GLY A 151 2.54 -3.55 5.33
C GLY A 151 1.02 -3.66 5.56
N PRO A 152 0.27 -2.55 5.58
CA PRO A 152 -1.18 -2.58 5.75
C PRO A 152 -1.83 -3.44 4.66
N SER A 153 -2.95 -4.09 4.97
CA SER A 153 -3.78 -4.68 3.91
C SER A 153 -4.34 -3.58 3.03
N LEU A 154 -4.72 -3.89 1.77
CA LEU A 154 -5.28 -2.88 0.88
C LEU A 154 -6.53 -2.19 1.45
N PRO A 155 -7.50 -2.90 2.08
CA PRO A 155 -8.63 -2.24 2.73
C PRO A 155 -8.21 -1.30 3.88
N GLN A 156 -7.26 -1.70 4.72
CA GLN A 156 -6.73 -0.85 5.80
C GLN A 156 -6.01 0.39 5.24
N PHE A 157 -5.29 0.21 4.14
CA PHE A 157 -4.60 1.30 3.45
C PHE A 157 -5.60 2.29 2.86
N LEU A 158 -6.60 1.82 2.11
CA LEU A 158 -7.68 2.64 1.58
C LEU A 158 -8.44 3.38 2.69
N ALA A 159 -8.77 2.69 3.79
CA ALA A 159 -9.41 3.32 4.95
C ALA A 159 -8.54 4.43 5.57
N SER A 160 -7.21 4.27 5.57
CA SER A 160 -6.29 5.31 6.05
C SER A 160 -6.33 6.55 5.16
N LEU A 161 -6.33 6.37 3.83
CA LEU A 161 -6.40 7.46 2.85
C LEU A 161 -7.74 8.20 2.91
N THR A 162 -8.86 7.46 2.90
CA THR A 162 -10.20 8.07 2.96
C THR A 162 -10.44 8.79 4.27
N ARG A 163 -9.98 8.21 5.38
CA ARG A 163 -10.07 8.85 6.70
C ARG A 163 -9.24 10.12 6.80
N PHE A 164 -8.08 10.19 6.15
CA PHE A 164 -7.33 11.45 6.06
C PHE A 164 -8.14 12.52 5.32
N VAL A 165 -8.72 12.18 4.18
CA VAL A 165 -9.54 13.13 3.39
C VAL A 165 -10.80 13.58 4.14
N ALA A 166 -11.41 12.69 4.93
CA ALA A 166 -12.64 12.98 5.67
C ALA A 166 -12.41 13.74 6.99
N ASP A 167 -11.33 13.42 7.72
CA ASP A 167 -11.10 13.93 9.07
C ASP A 167 -10.20 15.19 9.09
N VAL A 168 -9.49 15.52 8.00
CA VAL A 168 -8.55 16.65 7.95
C VAL A 168 -9.07 17.74 7.04
N ASP A 169 -9.21 18.95 7.60
CA ASP A 169 -9.59 20.12 6.82
C ASP A 169 -8.49 20.54 5.86
N ALA A 170 -8.88 20.78 4.61
CA ALA A 170 -7.98 21.31 3.61
C ALA A 170 -7.53 22.73 3.99
N SER A 171 -6.22 22.94 4.03
CA SER A 171 -5.59 24.23 4.28
C SER A 171 -4.43 24.46 3.31
N PRO A 172 -3.96 25.71 3.12
CA PRO A 172 -2.85 25.98 2.21
C PRO A 172 -1.58 25.18 2.53
N SER A 173 -1.30 24.93 3.82
CA SER A 173 -0.14 24.14 4.25
C SER A 173 -0.29 22.64 4.00
N LEU A 174 -1.52 22.14 3.86
CA LEU A 174 -1.84 20.73 3.60
C LEU A 174 -2.23 20.47 2.14
N HIS A 175 -2.27 21.50 1.30
CA HIS A 175 -2.79 21.43 -0.06
C HIS A 175 -2.13 20.33 -0.89
N ASP A 176 -0.79 20.31 -0.92
CA ASP A 176 -0.03 19.31 -1.69
C ASP A 176 -0.26 17.89 -1.18
N LEU A 177 -0.37 17.72 0.14
CA LEU A 177 -0.64 16.41 0.74
C LEU A 177 -2.05 15.92 0.38
N HIS A 178 -3.06 16.78 0.45
CA HIS A 178 -4.42 16.42 0.02
C HIS A 178 -4.47 16.04 -1.46
N LEU A 179 -3.84 16.83 -2.33
CA LEU A 179 -3.77 16.53 -3.76
C LEU A 179 -3.11 15.18 -4.02
N GLU A 180 -2.00 14.88 -3.35
CA GLU A 180 -1.31 13.60 -3.52
C GLU A 180 -2.12 12.41 -3.00
N VAL A 181 -2.82 12.56 -1.87
CA VAL A 181 -3.72 11.52 -1.36
C VAL A 181 -4.87 11.26 -2.33
N LEU A 182 -5.48 12.32 -2.89
CA LEU A 182 -6.53 12.20 -3.90
C LEU A 182 -6.00 11.53 -5.18
N ASN A 183 -4.83 11.94 -5.67
CA ASN A 183 -4.20 11.33 -6.84
C ASN A 183 -3.89 9.86 -6.61
N LEU A 184 -3.45 9.48 -5.41
CA LEU A 184 -3.22 8.09 -5.04
C LEU A 184 -4.52 7.29 -4.98
N LEU A 185 -5.59 7.86 -4.41
CA LEU A 185 -6.92 7.24 -4.41
C LEU A 185 -7.42 7.02 -5.84
N ILE A 186 -7.26 8.00 -6.73
CA ILE A 186 -7.62 7.86 -8.16
C ILE A 186 -6.84 6.72 -8.80
N VAL A 187 -5.52 6.61 -8.54
CA VAL A 187 -4.70 5.50 -9.06
C VAL A 187 -5.17 4.14 -8.54
N LEU A 188 -5.51 4.02 -7.26
CA LEU A 188 -5.96 2.76 -6.69
C LEU A 188 -7.36 2.36 -7.21
N LEU A 189 -8.25 3.34 -7.36
CA LEU A 189 -9.63 3.14 -7.79
C LEU A 189 -9.81 3.08 -9.31
N SER A 190 -8.81 3.49 -10.10
CA SER A 190 -8.88 3.41 -11.58
C SER A 190 -9.05 1.97 -12.07
N THR A 191 -8.56 1.00 -11.29
CA THR A 191 -8.76 -0.44 -11.53
C THR A 191 -10.22 -0.90 -11.43
N GLN A 192 -11.10 -0.09 -10.82
CA GLN A 192 -12.54 -0.39 -10.70
C GLN A 192 -13.39 0.24 -11.79
N LEU A 193 -12.85 1.23 -12.52
CA LEU A 193 -13.65 2.01 -13.47
C LEU A 193 -14.01 1.23 -14.74
N LEU A 194 -13.30 0.12 -14.97
CA LEU A 194 -13.56 -0.82 -16.06
C LEU A 194 -14.27 -2.08 -15.58
N ALA A 195 -14.64 -2.15 -14.29
CA ALA A 195 -15.30 -3.32 -13.79
C ALA A 195 -16.73 -3.42 -14.31
N PRO A 196 -17.18 -4.55 -14.88
CA PRO A 196 -18.58 -4.72 -15.19
C PRO A 196 -19.32 -4.61 -13.87
N SER A 197 -20.31 -3.72 -13.85
CA SER A 197 -21.27 -3.61 -12.76
C SER A 197 -21.65 -5.01 -12.33
N LEU A 198 -21.55 -5.29 -11.02
CA LEU A 198 -21.87 -6.58 -10.41
C LEU A 198 -23.08 -7.20 -11.12
N PRO A 199 -22.98 -8.44 -11.63
CA PRO A 199 -24.17 -9.12 -12.12
C PRO A 199 -25.19 -9.14 -10.98
N ASP A 200 -26.41 -8.75 -11.31
CA ASP A 200 -27.58 -8.86 -10.44
C ASP A 200 -27.54 -10.24 -9.73
N PRO A 201 -27.80 -10.34 -8.41
CA PRO A 201 -27.83 -11.64 -7.71
C PRO A 201 -28.74 -12.68 -8.37
N SER A 202 -29.61 -12.25 -9.28
CA SER A 202 -30.51 -13.07 -10.08
C SER A 202 -29.85 -13.76 -11.30
N THR A 203 -28.61 -13.38 -11.69
CA THR A 203 -27.87 -13.94 -12.84
C THR A 203 -26.60 -14.67 -12.40
N SER A 204 -26.71 -15.54 -11.40
CA SER A 204 -25.65 -16.46 -11.01
C SER A 204 -25.74 -17.77 -11.80
N LEU A 205 -24.91 -17.94 -12.84
CA LEU A 205 -24.57 -19.28 -13.34
C LEU A 205 -23.10 -19.51 -13.77
N THR A 206 -22.19 -18.53 -13.62
CA THR A 206 -20.77 -18.71 -14.00
C THR A 206 -19.82 -17.85 -13.16
N TYR A 207 -20.05 -17.75 -11.85
CA TYR A 207 -19.01 -17.22 -10.94
C TYR A 207 -18.14 -18.39 -10.48
N ASP A 208 -16.95 -18.54 -11.06
CA ASP A 208 -15.93 -19.45 -10.57
C ASP A 208 -15.01 -18.70 -9.58
N PRO A 209 -15.04 -19.03 -8.28
CA PRO A 209 -14.15 -18.42 -7.29
C PRO A 209 -12.67 -18.70 -7.54
N ALA A 210 -12.32 -19.66 -8.42
CA ALA A 210 -10.95 -19.96 -8.80
C ALA A 210 -10.39 -19.05 -9.91
N ASP A 211 -11.24 -18.37 -10.69
CA ASP A 211 -10.81 -17.47 -11.77
C ASP A 211 -11.67 -16.19 -11.82
N PRO A 212 -11.45 -15.26 -10.88
CA PRO A 212 -12.22 -14.02 -10.84
C PRO A 212 -11.88 -13.11 -12.04
N PRO A 213 -12.89 -12.49 -12.69
CA PRO A 213 -12.64 -11.56 -13.78
C PRO A 213 -11.79 -10.38 -13.29
N GLN A 214 -10.86 -9.94 -14.16
CA GLN A 214 -9.80 -8.94 -13.88
C GLN A 214 -10.29 -7.64 -13.26
N ASP A 215 -11.56 -7.39 -13.48
CA ASP A 215 -12.34 -6.23 -13.17
C ASP A 215 -12.83 -6.15 -11.71
N LEU A 216 -13.02 -7.28 -11.02
CA LEU A 216 -13.52 -7.34 -9.63
C LEU A 216 -12.37 -7.33 -8.60
N PHE A 217 -11.25 -6.71 -8.93
CA PHE A 217 -10.02 -6.71 -8.13
C PHE A 217 -10.23 -6.24 -6.67
N LEU A 218 -10.80 -5.06 -6.45
CA LEU A 218 -11.08 -4.59 -5.09
C LEU A 218 -12.22 -5.38 -4.44
N HIS A 219 -13.22 -5.84 -5.20
CA HIS A 219 -14.29 -6.69 -4.67
C HIS A 219 -13.74 -7.97 -4.03
N HIS A 220 -12.81 -8.67 -4.68
CA HIS A 220 -12.16 -9.84 -4.08
C HIS A 220 -11.22 -9.49 -2.92
N LEU A 221 -10.43 -8.42 -3.04
CA LEU A 221 -9.56 -7.98 -1.94
C LEU A 221 -10.32 -7.47 -0.71
N MET A 222 -11.53 -6.92 -0.89
CA MET A 222 -12.38 -6.42 0.19
C MET A 222 -13.28 -7.50 0.79
N LEU A 223 -13.70 -8.52 0.04
CA LEU A 223 -14.60 -9.57 0.51
C LEU A 223 -13.91 -10.90 0.88
N ALA A 224 -12.71 -11.19 0.36
CA ALA A 224 -11.96 -12.39 0.74
C ALA A 224 -11.67 -12.52 2.26
N PRO A 225 -11.45 -11.43 3.02
CA PRO A 225 -11.30 -11.53 4.48
C PRO A 225 -12.59 -11.99 5.18
N LEU A 226 -13.76 -11.71 4.61
CA LEU A 226 -15.06 -12.04 5.21
C LEU A 226 -15.44 -13.50 4.99
N SER A 227 -15.05 -14.11 3.86
CA SER A 227 -15.34 -15.53 3.59
C SER A 227 -14.42 -16.48 4.36
N ALA A 228 -13.14 -16.13 4.56
CA ALA A 228 -12.21 -16.93 5.36
C ALA A 228 -12.56 -16.92 6.86
N GLY A 229 -13.04 -15.79 7.38
CA GLY A 229 -13.54 -15.69 8.76
C GLY A 229 -14.78 -16.54 9.01
N ALA A 230 -15.72 -16.56 8.06
CA ALA A 230 -16.94 -17.37 8.14
C ALA A 230 -16.66 -18.89 8.10
N ALA A 231 -15.68 -19.34 7.30
CA ALA A 231 -15.29 -20.75 7.25
C ALA A 231 -14.62 -21.22 8.57
N SER A 232 -13.77 -20.39 9.18
CA SER A 232 -13.13 -20.73 10.46
C SER A 232 -14.11 -20.74 11.65
N ALA A 233 -15.17 -19.94 11.58
CA ALA A 233 -16.23 -19.93 12.60
C ALA A 233 -17.17 -21.14 12.48
N ALA A 234 -17.37 -21.68 11.26
CA ALA A 234 -18.18 -22.87 11.03
C ALA A 234 -17.47 -24.15 11.51
N ASP A 235 -16.15 -24.26 11.32
CA ASP A 235 -15.38 -25.42 11.80
C ASP A 235 -15.22 -25.45 13.34
N GLY A 236 -15.17 -24.27 13.99
CA GLY A 236 -15.16 -24.18 15.45
C GLY A 236 -16.49 -24.59 16.11
N ALA A 237 -17.62 -24.39 15.41
CA ALA A 237 -18.94 -24.75 15.92
C ALA A 237 -19.25 -26.26 15.78
N ALA A 238 -18.67 -26.94 14.79
CA ALA A 238 -18.86 -28.39 14.61
C ALA A 238 -18.08 -29.24 15.63
N ALA A 239 -16.93 -28.75 16.13
CA ALA A 239 -16.10 -29.48 17.10
C ALA A 239 -16.66 -29.45 18.54
N ALA A 240 -17.53 -28.49 18.87
CA ALA A 240 -18.10 -28.35 20.22
C ALA A 240 -19.33 -29.24 20.50
N GLY A 241 -19.83 -29.99 19.50
CA GLY A 241 -21.06 -30.78 19.59
C GLY A 241 -20.90 -32.27 19.97
N SER A 242 -19.67 -32.80 20.09
CA SER A 242 -19.45 -34.26 20.25
C SER A 242 -18.67 -34.62 21.51
N ALA A 243 -19.09 -34.09 22.67
CA ALA A 243 -18.55 -34.49 23.97
C ALA A 243 -19.60 -34.37 25.08
N ALA A 244 -20.73 -35.07 24.97
CA ALA A 244 -21.63 -35.28 26.10
C ALA A 244 -22.39 -36.60 25.95
N GLY A 245 -22.10 -37.56 26.83
CA GLY A 245 -23.05 -38.60 27.21
C GLY A 245 -22.62 -40.06 27.05
N ALA A 246 -21.64 -40.51 27.83
CA ALA A 246 -21.53 -41.94 28.18
C ALA A 246 -21.08 -42.06 29.65
N VAL A 247 -22.04 -41.88 30.58
CA VAL A 247 -21.85 -42.21 31.99
C VAL A 247 -22.21 -43.69 32.17
N GLY A 248 -21.19 -44.50 32.40
CA GLY A 248 -21.31 -45.92 32.69
C GLY A 248 -21.92 -46.17 34.07
N GLY A 249 -22.86 -47.11 34.12
CA GLY A 249 -23.30 -47.76 35.34
C GLY A 249 -22.53 -49.06 35.60
N GLY A 250 -22.54 -49.48 36.87
CA GLY A 250 -22.24 -50.86 37.27
C GLY A 250 -21.15 -50.99 38.31
N GLY A 251 -21.53 -51.21 39.57
CA GLY A 251 -20.61 -51.55 40.66
C GLY A 251 -21.31 -51.67 42.01
N GLY A 252 -22.05 -52.76 42.20
CA GLY A 252 -22.67 -53.20 43.45
C GLY A 252 -23.17 -54.62 43.29
#